data_AF-A0A916HE90-F1
#
_entry.id   AF-A0A916HE90-F1
#
_cell.length_a   1.000
_cell.length_b   1.000
_cell.length_c   1.000
_cell.angle_alpha   90.00
_cell.angle_beta   90.00
_cell.angle_gamma   90.00
#
_symmetry.space_group_name_H-M   'P 1'
#
loop_
_entity.id
_entity.type
_entity.pdbx_description
1 polymer ?
#
loop_
_entity_poly.entity_id
_entity_poly.type
_entity_poly.pdbx_seq_one_letter_code
_entity_poly.pdbx_strand_id
1 'polypeptide(L)' 'MQHRHLDTNEWTLAAIDSALEYGDLADWRELFTRARSDRELARRILRICHGHYIEGSTPMARGLVLKLWPELAGEA' A
#
# COMPACT_ATOMS: atom_id res chain seq x y z
N MET A 1 -9.16 -14.94 6.55
CA MET A 1 -10.07 -14.01 7.24
C MET A 1 -10.70 -13.11 6.20
N GLN A 2 -12.03 -13.04 6.12
CA GLN A 2 -12.73 -12.13 5.21
C GLN A 2 -12.80 -10.75 5.86
N HIS A 3 -11.87 -9.85 5.50
CA HIS A 3 -12.02 -8.42 5.77
C HIS A 3 -11.98 -7.66 4.45
N ARG A 4 -12.96 -7.96 3.59
CA ARG A 4 -13.37 -7.08 2.51
C ARG A 4 -14.16 -5.97 3.21
N HIS A 5 -13.52 -4.84 3.51
CA HIS A 5 -14.22 -3.62 3.95
C HIS A 5 -15.23 -3.25 2.84
N LEU A 6 -16.47 -3.69 3.02
CA LEU A 6 -17.35 -4.04 1.91
C LEU A 6 -18.19 -2.89 1.32
N ASP A 7 -18.07 -1.65 1.80
CA ASP A 7 -18.95 -0.57 1.30
C ASP A 7 -18.29 0.81 1.13
N THR A 8 -17.09 1.03 1.66
CA THR A 8 -16.33 2.25 1.38
C THR A 8 -15.19 1.91 0.43
N ASN A 9 -15.23 2.54 -0.75
CA ASN A 9 -14.22 2.46 -1.82
C ASN A 9 -12.84 3.05 -1.41
N GLU A 10 -12.55 3.05 -0.11
CA GLU A 10 -11.50 3.83 0.54
C GLU A 10 -10.47 2.90 1.20
N TRP A 11 -9.21 3.08 0.80
CA TRP A 11 -8.08 2.37 1.38
C TRP A 11 -7.71 2.99 2.73
N THR A 12 -8.22 2.40 3.82
CA THR A 12 -7.81 2.74 5.18
C THR A 12 -6.43 2.18 5.50
N LEU A 13 -5.75 2.69 6.54
CA LEU A 13 -4.43 2.19 6.94
C LEU A 13 -4.46 0.68 7.27
N ALA A 14 -5.49 0.21 7.97
CA ALA A 14 -5.64 -1.21 8.31
C ALA A 14 -5.88 -2.09 7.06
N ALA A 15 -6.62 -1.58 6.07
CA ALA A 15 -6.84 -2.29 4.81
C ALA A 15 -5.54 -2.39 3.99
N ILE A 16 -4.73 -1.33 3.97
CA ILE A 16 -3.43 -1.34 3.31
C ILE A 16 -2.48 -2.32 4.01
N ASP A 17 -2.35 -2.26 5.33
CA ASP A 17 -1.50 -3.16 6.12
C ASP A 17 -1.91 -4.62 5.91
N SER A 18 -3.21 -4.92 5.99
CA SER A 18 -3.74 -6.26 5.72
C SER A 18 -3.46 -6.75 4.30
N ALA A 19 -3.54 -5.87 3.29
CA ALA A 19 -3.23 -6.23 1.90
C ALA A 19 -1.74 -6.49 1.69
N LEU A 20 -0.85 -5.74 2.37
CA LEU A 20 0.60 -5.95 2.31
C LEU A 20 1.04 -7.22 3.04
N GLU A 21 0.39 -7.57 4.14
CA GLU A 21 0.74 -8.72 4.98
C GLU A 21 0.08 -10.03 4.51
N TYR A 22 -1.21 -9.97 4.15
CA TYR A 22 -2.04 -11.16 3.89
C TYR A 22 -2.71 -11.16 2.52
N GLY A 23 -2.59 -10.08 1.75
CA GLY A 23 -3.25 -9.93 0.45
C GLY A 23 -2.64 -10.81 -0.63
N ASP A 24 -3.46 -11.13 -1.62
CA ASP A 24 -3.01 -11.84 -2.83
C ASP A 24 -2.55 -10.86 -3.92
N LEU A 25 -2.13 -11.41 -5.07
CA LEU A 25 -1.69 -10.59 -6.20
C LEU A 25 -2.79 -9.65 -6.76
N ALA A 26 -4.06 -10.04 -6.64
CA ALA A 26 -5.18 -9.20 -7.08
C ALA A 26 -5.38 -8.02 -6.14
N ASP A 27 -5.28 -8.24 -4.83
CA ASP A 27 -5.31 -7.17 -3.81
C ASP A 27 -4.18 -6.16 -4.06
N TRP A 28 -2.96 -6.66 -4.29
CA TRP A 28 -1.81 -5.82 -4.63
C TRP A 28 -2.05 -5.03 -5.91
N ARG A 29 -2.56 -5.68 -6.96
CA ARG A 29 -2.84 -5.00 -8.23
C ARG A 29 -3.88 -3.89 -8.04
N GLU A 30 -4.93 -4.11 -7.26
CA GLU A 30 -5.94 -3.10 -6.99
C GLU A 30 -5.37 -1.92 -6.20
N LEU A 31 -4.63 -2.20 -5.12
CA LEU A 31 -3.98 -1.20 -4.28
C LEU A 31 -3.06 -0.30 -5.10
N PHE A 32 -2.14 -0.89 -5.88
CA PHE A 32 -1.17 -0.12 -6.67
C PHE A 32 -1.78 0.53 -7.91
N THR A 33 -2.89 0.01 -8.44
CA THR A 33 -3.67 0.68 -9.50
C THR A 33 -4.29 1.97 -8.97
N ARG A 34 -4.88 1.96 -7.76
CA ARG A 34 -5.38 3.18 -7.13
C ARG A 34 -4.25 4.13 -6.73
N ALA A 35 -3.17 3.61 -6.14
CA ALA A 35 -2.02 4.41 -5.73
C ALA A 35 -1.34 5.14 -6.89
N ARG A 36 -1.44 4.64 -8.13
CA ARG A 36 -0.95 5.33 -9.33
C ARG A 36 -1.63 6.67 -9.60
N SER A 37 -2.88 6.84 -9.20
CA SER A 37 -3.66 8.07 -9.42
C SER A 37 -3.95 8.84 -8.14
N ASP A 38 -3.59 8.29 -6.97
CA ASP A 38 -3.79 8.89 -5.66
C ASP A 38 -2.45 8.93 -4.90
N ARG A 39 -1.83 10.12 -4.90
CA ARG A 39 -0.56 10.37 -4.19
C ARG A 39 -0.71 10.22 -2.67
N GLU A 40 -1.88 10.51 -2.11
CA GLU A 40 -2.09 10.41 -0.67
C GLU A 40 -2.17 8.95 -0.23
N LEU A 41 -2.80 8.10 -1.05
CA LEU A 41 -2.73 6.65 -0.86
C LEU A 41 -1.28 6.13 -0.93
N ALA A 42 -0.49 6.61 -1.89
CA ALA A 42 0.93 6.26 -2.00
C ALA A 42 1.74 6.64 -0.74
N ARG A 43 1.48 7.83 -0.16
CA ARG A 43 2.09 8.22 1.14
C ARG A 43 1.69 7.30 2.28
N ARG A 44 0.41 6.91 2.35
CA ARG A 44 -0.09 6.00 3.40
C ARG A 44 0.60 4.63 3.34
N ILE A 45 0.82 4.10 2.13
CA ILE A 45 1.59 2.86 1.91
C ILE A 45 3.01 3.03 2.46
N LEU A 46 3.71 4.12 2.11
CA LEU A 46 5.07 4.37 2.62
C LEU A 46 5.10 4.48 4.15
N ARG A 47 4.11 5.17 4.74
CA ARG A 47 3.98 5.30 6.19
C ARG A 47 3.84 3.94 6.88
N ILE A 48 3.07 3.02 6.31
CA ILE A 48 2.93 1.65 6.82
C ILE A 48 4.24 0.91 6.68
N CYS A 49 4.88 0.96 5.51
CA CYS A 49 6.19 0.34 5.29
C CYS A 49 7.27 0.85 6.25
N HIS A 50 7.20 2.10 6.71
CA HIS A 50 8.10 2.64 7.73
C HIS A 50 7.74 2.16 9.14
N GLY A 51 6.44 2.09 9.48
CA GLY A 51 5.98 1.72 10.82
C GLY A 51 5.95 0.22 11.10
N HIS A 52 5.82 -0.61 10.08
CA HIS A 52 5.66 -2.05 10.18
C HIS A 52 6.50 -2.74 9.09
N TYR A 53 7.61 -3.37 9.51
CA TYR A 53 8.44 -4.15 8.60
C TYR A 53 7.92 -5.58 8.50
N ILE A 54 7.24 -5.85 7.39
CA ILE A 54 6.89 -7.21 6.94
C ILE A 54 7.97 -7.68 5.96
N GLU A 55 8.60 -8.81 6.26
CA GLU A 55 9.69 -9.36 5.44
C GLU A 55 9.22 -9.65 4.01
N GLY A 56 9.98 -9.19 3.01
CA GLY A 56 9.65 -9.34 1.59
C GLY A 56 8.63 -8.31 1.07
N SER A 57 7.44 -8.20 1.69
CA SER A 57 6.37 -7.30 1.22
C SER A 57 6.75 -5.82 1.31
N THR A 58 7.40 -5.42 2.41
CA THR A 58 7.77 -4.02 2.68
C THR A 58 8.73 -3.44 1.63
N PRO A 59 9.88 -4.07 1.33
CA PRO A 59 10.79 -3.53 0.32
C PRO A 59 10.17 -3.53 -1.09
N MET A 60 9.33 -4.52 -1.43
CA MET A 60 8.60 -4.51 -2.71
C MET A 60 7.61 -3.35 -2.79
N ALA A 61 6.77 -3.19 -1.77
CA ALA A 61 5.76 -2.13 -1.72
C ALA A 61 6.42 -0.74 -1.80
N ARG A 62 7.49 -0.51 -1.02
CA ARG A 62 8.27 0.72 -1.09
C ARG A 62 8.85 0.95 -2.49
N GLY A 63 9.45 -0.06 -3.10
CA GLY A 63 10.00 0.04 -4.46
C GLY A 63 8.93 0.37 -5.51
N LEU A 64 7.75 -0.25 -5.42
CA LEU A 64 6.63 0.05 -6.31
C LEU A 64 6.11 1.47 -6.14
N VAL A 65 5.95 1.95 -4.90
CA VAL A 65 5.52 3.33 -4.66
C VAL A 65 6.55 4.32 -5.22
N LEU A 66 7.84 4.13 -4.93
CA LEU A 66 8.88 5.06 -5.39
C LEU A 66 9.08 5.00 -6.91
N LYS A 67 8.71 3.90 -7.57
CA LYS A 67 8.65 3.83 -9.04
C LYS A 67 7.49 4.65 -9.62
N LEU A 68 6.36 4.71 -8.92
CA LEU A 68 5.18 5.49 -9.33
C LEU A 68 5.33 6.98 -8.99
N TRP A 69 5.92 7.27 -7.83
CA TRP A 69 6.04 8.61 -7.24
C TRP A 69 7.46 8.80 -6.66
N PRO A 70 8.48 9.02 -7.51
CA PRO A 70 9.87 9.15 -7.08
C PRO A 70 10.11 10.33 -6.12
N GLU A 71 9.28 11.38 -6.19
CA GLU A 71 9.35 12.52 -5.28
C GLU A 71 9.05 12.18 -3.82
N LEU A 72 8.36 11.06 -3.57
CA LEU A 72 8.06 10.61 -2.20
C LEU A 72 9.26 9.94 -1.51
N ALA A 73 10.40 9.75 -2.21
CA ALA A 73 11.60 9.14 -1.63
C ALA A 73 12.15 9.89 -0.41
N GLY A 74 11.92 11.21 -0.34
CA GLY A 74 12.33 12.05 0.79
C GLY A 74 11.25 12.24 1.87
N GLU A 75 10.05 11.72 1.66
CA GLU A 75 8.92 11.81 2.61
C GLU A 75 8.78 10.52 3.47
N ALA A 76 9.59 9.50 3.19
CA ALA A 76 9.50 8.15 3.77
C ALA A 76 10.59 7.83 4.79
#